data_AF-A0A3D0PVT3-F1
#
_entry.id   AF-A0A3D0PVT3-F1
#
_cell.length_a   1.000
_cell.length_b   1.000
_cell.length_c   1.000
_cell.angle_alpha   90.00
_cell.angle_beta   90.00
_cell.angle_gamma   90.00
#
_symmetry.space_group_name_H-M   'P 1'
#
loop_
_entity.id
_entity.type
_entity.pdbx_description
1 polymer ?
#
loop_
_entity_poly.entity_id
_entity_poly.type
_entity_poly.pdbx_seq_one_letter_code
_entity_poly.pdbx_strand_id
1 'polypeptide(L)' 'LVTSMGGPTGPGLNPARDLMPRLLHSILPIPNKGSSRWSEAWIPVVAPILGAILGAFLFNVLFA' A
#
# COMPACT_ATOMS: atom_id res chain seq x y z
N LEU A 1 10.09 -9.36 -3.52
CA LEU A 1 9.36 -8.14 -3.09
C LEU A 1 8.80 -8.29 -1.67
N VAL A 2 7.87 -9.23 -1.42
CA VAL A 2 7.32 -9.45 -0.06
C VAL A 2 8.39 -9.93 0.93
N THR A 3 9.24 -10.87 0.52
CA THR A 3 10.34 -11.42 1.34
C THR A 3 11.58 -10.52 1.41
N SER A 4 11.81 -9.70 0.39
CA SER A 4 13.04 -8.88 0.26
C SER A 4 12.86 -7.40 0.61
N MET A 5 11.64 -6.86 0.50
CA MET A 5 11.32 -5.43 0.70
C MET A 5 10.04 -5.23 1.53
N GLY A 6 9.52 -6.28 2.17
CA GLY A 6 8.32 -6.19 3.00
C GLY A 6 8.52 -5.31 4.24
N GLY A 7 9.67 -5.41 4.90
CA GLY A 7 10.06 -4.55 6.01
C GLY A 7 8.97 -4.36 7.09
N PRO A 8 9.00 -3.25 7.85
CA PRO A 8 8.01 -2.98 8.90
C PRO A 8 6.61 -2.59 8.39
N THR A 9 6.46 -2.29 7.09
CA THR A 9 5.18 -1.83 6.51
C THR A 9 4.41 -2.92 5.74
N GLY A 10 5.04 -4.06 5.48
CA GLY A 10 4.54 -5.03 4.52
C GLY A 10 4.53 -4.49 3.06
N PRO A 11 4.20 -5.34 2.09
CA PRO A 11 4.12 -4.96 0.67
C PRO A 11 2.80 -4.22 0.37
N GLY A 12 2.69 -2.95 0.75
CA GLY A 12 1.53 -2.08 0.50
C GLY A 12 1.40 -1.55 -0.94
N LEU A 13 1.80 -2.34 -1.94
CA LEU A 13 2.05 -1.93 -3.33
C LEU A 13 0.79 -1.71 -4.17
N ASN A 14 -0.37 -1.83 -3.56
CA ASN A 14 -1.65 -1.69 -4.25
C ASN A 14 -2.63 -0.96 -3.33
N PRO A 15 -3.19 0.18 -3.77
CA PRO A 15 -4.16 0.95 -2.99
C PRO A 15 -5.36 0.10 -2.50
N ALA A 16 -5.93 -0.74 -3.36
CA ALA A 16 -7.08 -1.57 -3.01
C ALA A 16 -6.72 -2.65 -1.98
N ARG A 17 -5.48 -3.17 -2.04
CA ARG A 17 -4.97 -4.19 -1.10
C ARG A 17 -4.80 -3.64 0.33
N ASP A 18 -4.66 -2.32 0.48
CA ASP A 18 -4.57 -1.66 1.79
C ASP A 18 -5.90 -1.05 2.24
N LEU A 19 -6.54 -0.25 1.39
CA LEU A 19 -7.70 0.57 1.78
C LEU A 19 -8.93 -0.26 2.14
N MET A 20 -9.23 -1.33 1.38
CA MET A 20 -10.44 -2.12 1.63
C MET A 20 -10.37 -2.91 2.95
N PRO A 21 -9.28 -3.65 3.25
CA PRO A 21 -9.11 -4.26 4.56
C PRO A 21 -9.11 -3.25 5.71
N ARG A 22 -8.53 -2.06 5.51
CA ARG A 22 -8.49 -0.99 6.52
C ARG A 22 -9.86 -0.43 6.83
N LEU A 23 -10.67 -0.18 5.80
CA LEU A 23 -12.06 0.24 5.95
C LEU A 23 -12.85 -0.83 6.71
N LEU A 24 -12.73 -2.09 6.31
CA LEU A 24 -13.41 -3.19 6.99
C LEU A 24 -12.96 -3.34 8.45
N HIS A 25 -11.66 -3.20 8.74
CA HIS A 25 -11.12 -3.18 10.10
C HIS A 25 -11.71 -2.04 10.95
N SER A 26 -12.01 -0.87 10.35
CA SER A 26 -12.67 0.22 11.06
C SER A 26 -14.13 -0.06 11.38
N ILE A 27 -14.86 -0.71 10.48
CA ILE A 27 -16.31 -0.94 10.59
C ILE A 27 -16.63 -2.16 11.46
N LEU A 28 -15.90 -3.26 11.30
CA LEU A 28 -16.24 -4.51 11.98
C LEU A 28 -16.02 -4.44 13.50
N PRO A 29 -16.94 -4.98 14.31
CA PRO A 29 -16.77 -5.11 15.75
C PRO A 29 -15.82 -6.27 16.06
N ILE A 30 -14.51 -6.00 16.06
CA ILE A 30 -13.47 -6.99 16.36
C ILE A 30 -13.03 -6.77 17.83
N PRO A 31 -13.18 -7.77 18.71
CA PRO A 31 -12.72 -7.69 20.10
C PRO A 31 -11.21 -7.42 20.18
N ASN A 32 -10.78 -6.55 21.09
CA ASN A 32 -9.38 -6.17 21.29
C ASN A 32 -8.66 -5.63 20.04
N LYS A 33 -9.39 -5.06 19.07
CA LYS A 33 -8.76 -4.46 17.89
C LYS A 33 -7.97 -3.20 18.24
N GLY A 34 -6.81 -3.04 17.61
CA GLY A 34 -6.00 -1.83 17.69
C GLY A 34 -6.53 -0.69 16.80
N SER A 35 -5.70 0.35 16.60
CA SER A 35 -6.01 1.45 15.68
C SER A 35 -5.97 1.00 14.21
N SER A 36 -6.87 1.54 13.38
CA SER A 36 -6.84 1.37 11.91
C SER A 36 -5.74 2.18 11.20
N ARG A 37 -4.87 2.91 11.93
CA ARG A 37 -3.69 3.63 11.41
C ARG A 37 -3.99 4.53 10.20
N TRP A 38 -5.02 5.37 10.32
CA TRP A 38 -5.48 6.24 9.22
C TRP A 38 -4.49 7.33 8.83
N SER A 39 -3.61 7.75 9.74
CA SER A 39 -2.51 8.69 9.46
C SER A 39 -1.59 8.21 8.33
N GLU A 40 -1.42 6.90 8.19
CA GLU A 40 -0.57 6.28 7.18
C GLU A 40 -1.34 5.81 5.94
N ALA A 41 -2.67 5.93 5.92
CA ALA A 41 -3.52 5.34 4.87
C ALA A 41 -3.28 5.95 3.47
N TRP A 42 -2.75 7.17 3.39
CA TRP A 42 -2.42 7.80 2.11
C TRP A 42 -1.13 7.24 1.49
N ILE A 43 -0.21 6.70 2.29
CA ILE A 43 1.09 6.18 1.85
C ILE A 43 0.93 5.01 0.86
N PRO A 44 0.17 3.94 1.18
CA PRO A 44 -0.04 2.81 0.26
C PRO A 44 -0.97 3.15 -0.92
N VAL A 45 -1.43 4.41 -1.02
CA VAL A 45 -2.17 4.91 -2.18
C VAL A 45 -1.23 5.70 -3.09
N VAL A 46 -0.63 6.76 -2.56
CA VAL A 46 0.17 7.71 -3.35
C VAL A 46 1.50 7.09 -3.75
N ALA A 47 2.20 6.41 -2.83
CA ALA A 47 3.54 5.89 -3.13
C ALA A 47 3.53 4.80 -4.22
N PRO A 48 2.60 3.82 -4.22
CA PRO A 48 2.54 2.84 -5.30
C PRO A 48 2.13 3.42 -6.64
N ILE A 49 1.22 4.40 -6.67
CA ILE A 49 0.81 5.06 -7.92
C ILE A 49 2.00 5.80 -8.53
N LEU A 50 2.71 6.62 -7.74
CA LEU A 50 3.89 7.33 -8.21
C LEU A 50 5.00 6.37 -8.62
N GLY A 51 5.24 5.32 -7.83
CA GLY A 51 6.22 4.28 -8.16
C GLY A 51 5.91 3.55 -9.46
N ALA A 52 4.63 3.23 -9.71
CA ALA A 52 4.20 2.59 -10.96
C ALA A 52 4.38 3.52 -12.17
N ILE A 53 4.00 4.79 -12.05
CA ILE A 53 4.20 5.79 -13.11
C ILE A 53 5.69 5.94 -13.43
N LEU A 54 6.53 6.15 -12.41
CA LEU A 54 7.97 6.30 -12.60
C LEU A 54 8.61 5.03 -13.17
N GLY A 55 8.22 3.85 -12.67
CA GLY A 55 8.72 2.57 -13.18
C GLY A 55 8.35 2.34 -14.64
N ALA A 56 7.10 2.61 -15.02
CA ALA A 56 6.65 2.52 -16.40
C ALA A 56 7.36 3.54 -17.30
N PHE A 57 7.53 4.77 -16.82
CA PHE A 57 8.25 5.82 -17.55
C PHE A 57 9.72 5.45 -17.79
N LEU A 58 10.43 5.00 -16.75
CA LEU A 58 11.82 4.57 -16.85
C LEU A 58 11.98 3.37 -17.80
N PHE A 59 11.04 2.42 -17.75
CA PHE A 59 11.05 1.31 -18.68
C PHE A 59 10.95 1.78 -20.14
N ASN A 60 10.02 2.71 -20.42
CA ASN A 60 9.87 3.27 -21.76
C ASN A 60 11.11 4.05 -22.23
N VAL A 61 11.79 4.79 -21.34
CA VAL A 61 12.97 5.58 -21.72
C VAL A 61 14.21 4.71 -21.94
N LEU A 62 14.36 3.64 -21.17
CA LEU A 62 15.59 2.84 -21.15
C LEU A 62 15.55 1.60 -22.05
N PHE A 63 14.36 1.06 -22.33
CA PHE A 63 14.22 -0.26 -22.95
C PHE A 63 13.19 -0.34 -24.09
N ALA A 64 12.29 0.64 -24.23
CA ALA A 64 11.37 0.73 -25.37
C ALA A 64 11.92 1.69 -26.42
#